data_AF-A0A5E5BSU6-F1
#
_entry.id   AF-A0A5E5BSU6-F1
#
_cell.length_a   1.000
_cell.length_b   1.000
_cell.length_c   1.000
_cell.angle_alpha   90.00
_cell.angle_beta   90.00
_cell.angle_gamma   90.00
#
_symmetry.space_group_name_H-M   'P 1'
#
loop_
_entity.id
_entity.type
_entity.pdbx_description
1 polymer ?
#
loop_
_entity_poly.entity_id
_entity_poly.type
_entity_poly.pdbx_seq_one_letter_code
_entity_poly.pdbx_strand_id
1 'polypeptide(L)' 'MPIVHINLIEGRDDATVKACVKAVARTVHETLGAPLESIRVFATQVPAAHWAVGERTKDEPAAPAKAGA' A
#
# COMPACT_ATOMS: atom_id res chain seq x y z
N MET A 1 -17.97 10.72 -2.70
CA MET A 1 -16.82 10.61 -3.62
C MET A 1 -15.58 10.19 -2.83
N PRO A 2 -15.39 8.88 -2.56
CA PRO A 2 -14.23 8.39 -1.81
C PRO A 2 -12.94 8.43 -2.62
N ILE A 3 -11.82 8.69 -1.95
CA ILE A 3 -10.47 8.63 -2.51
C ILE A 3 -9.61 7.77 -1.58
N VAL A 4 -8.90 6.78 -2.15
CA VAL A 4 -7.95 5.94 -1.43
C VAL A 4 -6.59 6.02 -2.11
N HIS A 5 -5.57 6.39 -1.33
CA HIS A 5 -4.18 6.40 -1.77
C HIS A 5 -3.42 5.28 -1.05
N ILE A 6 -2.88 4.35 -1.83
CA ILE A 6 -2.06 3.25 -1.32
C ILE A 6 -0.59 3.64 -1.48
N ASN A 7 0.13 3.74 -0.36
CA ASN A 7 1.58 3.90 -0.38
C ASN A 7 2.21 2.54 -0.06
N LEU A 8 3.08 2.06 -0.94
CA LEU A 8 3.73 0.76 -0.81
C LEU A 8 5.19 0.83 -1.24
N ILE A 9 6.00 -0.08 -0.72
CA ILE A 9 7.38 -0.22 -1.15
C ILE A 9 7.41 -0.90 -2.53
N GLU A 10 8.33 -0.47 -3.39
CA GLU A 10 8.60 -1.09 -4.69
C GLU A 10 8.93 -2.60 -4.59
N GLY A 11 8.77 -3.32 -5.69
CA GLY A 11 9.11 -4.75 -5.80
C GLY A 11 7.90 -5.67 -6.01
N ARG A 12 6.70 -5.11 -6.19
CA ARG A 12 5.54 -5.84 -6.71
C ARG A 12 5.44 -5.63 -8.22
N ASP A 13 4.98 -6.63 -8.95
CA ASP A 13 4.67 -6.47 -10.37
C ASP A 13 3.40 -5.62 -10.57
N ASP A 14 3.29 -5.02 -11.75
CA ASP A 14 2.17 -4.15 -12.12
C ASP A 14 0.81 -4.85 -12.09
N ALA A 15 0.75 -6.16 -12.38
CA ALA A 15 -0.50 -6.90 -12.37
C ALA A 15 -1.03 -7.06 -10.94
N THR A 16 -0.15 -7.30 -9.98
CA THR A 16 -0.44 -7.38 -8.55
C THR A 16 -0.93 -6.02 -8.02
N VAL A 17 -0.25 -4.92 -8.34
CA VAL A 17 -0.69 -3.56 -7.94
C VAL A 17 -2.04 -3.22 -8.56
N LYS A 18 -2.24 -3.54 -9.86
CA LYS A 18 -3.51 -3.34 -10.58
C LYS A 18 -4.66 -4.15 -9.97
N ALA A 19 -4.41 -5.39 -9.56
CA ALA A 19 -5.40 -6.21 -8.87
C ALA A 19 -5.78 -5.61 -7.51
N CYS A 20 -4.79 -5.15 -6.75
CA CYS A 20 -5.00 -4.51 -5.45
C CYS A 20 -5.88 -3.27 -5.54
N VAL A 21 -5.56 -2.30 -6.41
CA VAL A 21 -6.34 -1.05 -6.52
C VAL A 21 -7.81 -1.32 -6.94
N LYS A 22 -8.04 -2.32 -7.81
CA LYS A 22 -9.38 -2.74 -8.23
C LYS A 22 -10.16 -3.42 -7.11
N ALA A 23 -9.49 -4.23 -6.29
CA ALA A 23 -10.11 -4.89 -5.15
C ALA A 23 -10.54 -3.85 -4.11
N VAL A 24 -9.67 -2.89 -3.79
CA VAL A 24 -9.97 -1.81 -2.84
C VAL A 24 -11.17 -0.97 -3.33
N ALA A 25 -11.23 -0.61 -4.61
CA ALA A 25 -12.38 0.13 -5.16
C ALA A 25 -13.70 -0.63 -4.98
N ARG A 26 -13.70 -1.96 -5.22
CA ARG A 26 -14.87 -2.82 -4.98
C ARG A 26 -15.25 -2.90 -3.51
N THR A 27 -14.30 -3.08 -2.62
CA THR A 27 -14.55 -3.08 -1.16
C THR A 27 -15.18 -1.77 -0.70
N VAL A 28 -14.67 -0.62 -1.16
CA VAL A 28 -15.24 0.69 -0.82
C VAL A 28 -16.68 0.81 -1.33
N HIS A 29 -16.97 0.34 -2.54
CA HIS A 29 -18.32 0.31 -3.08
C HIS A 29 -19.25 -0.56 -2.23
N GLU A 30 -18.84 -1.80 -1.93
CA GLU A 30 -19.63 -2.78 -1.18
C GLU A 30 -19.89 -2.36 0.28
N THR A 31 -18.91 -1.70 0.91
CA THR A 31 -18.97 -1.38 2.35
C THR A 31 -19.57 -0.01 2.64
N LEU A 32 -19.32 0.99 1.79
CA LEU A 32 -19.78 2.37 1.99
C LEU A 32 -20.96 2.75 1.09
N GLY A 33 -21.36 1.89 0.15
CA GLY A 33 -22.47 2.14 -0.78
C GLY A 33 -22.21 3.24 -1.81
N ALA A 34 -20.95 3.70 -1.95
CA ALA A 34 -20.60 4.74 -2.93
C ALA A 34 -20.63 4.17 -4.36
N PRO A 35 -21.18 4.89 -5.37
CA PRO A 35 -21.16 4.43 -6.76
C PRO A 35 -19.72 4.17 -7.25
N LEU A 36 -19.49 3.05 -7.94
CA LEU A 36 -18.15 2.56 -8.26
C LEU A 36 -17.35 3.55 -9.12
N GLU A 37 -18.01 4.18 -10.08
CA GLU A 37 -17.45 5.21 -10.97
C GLU A 37 -17.04 6.50 -10.24
N SER A 38 -17.54 6.72 -9.03
CA SER A 38 -17.19 7.88 -8.19
C SER A 38 -15.95 7.66 -7.32
N ILE A 39 -15.50 6.40 -7.19
CA ILE A 39 -14.40 5.99 -6.31
C ILE A 39 -13.08 6.09 -7.07
N ARG A 40 -12.08 6.73 -6.46
CA ARG A 40 -10.72 6.83 -7.01
C ARG A 40 -9.75 6.10 -6.10
N VAL A 41 -9.01 5.15 -6.67
CA VAL A 41 -7.95 4.42 -5.97
C VAL A 41 -6.69 4.49 -6.82
N PHE A 42 -5.59 4.89 -6.22
CA PHE A 42 -4.28 4.93 -6.87
C PHE A 42 -3.19 4.54 -5.89
N ALA A 43 -2.05 4.12 -6.43
CA ALA A 43 -0.93 3.63 -5.66
C ALA A 43 0.34 4.40 -5.99
N THR A 44 1.15 4.69 -4.98
CA THR A 44 2.51 5.23 -5.12
C THR A 44 3.48 4.19 -4.60
N GLN A 45 4.34 3.70 -5.49
CA GLN A 45 5.45 2.84 -5.13
C GLN A 45 6.63 3.71 -4.71
N VAL A 46 7.27 3.34 -3.60
CA VAL A 46 8.37 4.08 -2.99
C VAL A 46 9.58 3.15 -2.86
N PRO A 47 10.79 3.56 -3.28
CA PRO A 47 12.00 2.78 -3.04
C PRO A 47 12.16 2.46 -1.55
N ALA A 48 12.69 1.28 -1.22
CA ALA A 48 12.85 0.85 0.17
C ALA A 48 13.73 1.83 1.00
N ALA A 49 14.72 2.45 0.36
CA ALA A 49 15.58 3.49 0.95
C ALA A 49 14.83 4.79 1.34
N HIS A 50 13.64 5.02 0.79
CA HIS A 50 12.81 6.20 1.09
C HIS A 50 11.68 5.86 2.06
N TRP A 51 11.61 4.62 2.56
CA TRP A 51 10.59 4.17 3.49
C TRP A 51 11.24 3.77 4.82
N ALA A 52 11.03 4.57 5.86
CA ALA A 52 11.54 4.29 7.20
C ALA A 52 10.44 3.84 8.18
N VAL A 53 10.81 3.00 9.14
CA VAL A 53 10.02 2.73 10.35
C VAL A 53 10.92 3.08 11.54
N GLY A 54 10.60 4.18 12.22
CA GLY A 54 11.56 4.82 13.12
C GLY A 54 12.71 5.43 12.31
N GLU A 55 13.95 5.22 12.76
CA GLU A 55 15.17 5.69 12.08
C GLU A 55 15.72 4.72 11.01
N ARG A 56 15.10 3.54 10.87
CA ARG A 56 15.57 2.49 9.97
C ARG A 56 14.81 2.50 8.66
N THR A 57 15.52 2.64 7.54
CA THR A 57 14.96 2.45 6.20
C THR A 57 14.79 0.97 5.86
N LYS A 58 13.91 0.67 4.90
CA LYS A 58 13.53 -0.72 4.59
C LYS A 58 14.51 -1.45 3.68
N ASP A 59 15.49 -0.76 3.12
CA ASP A 59 16.63 -1.35 2.41
C ASP A 59 17.76 -1.79 3.35
N GLU A 60 17.81 -1.25 4.58
CA GLU A 60 18.78 -1.68 5.57
C GLU A 60 18.52 -3.14 6.00
N PRO A 61 19.59 -3.93 6.24
CA PRO A 61 19.45 -5.25 6.82
C PRO A 61 18.66 -5.17 8.12
N ALA A 62 17.65 -6.03 8.27
CA ALA A 62 16.91 -6.10 9.53
C ALA A 62 17.92 -6.35 10.65
N ALA A 63 18.03 -5.40 11.60
CA ALA A 63 18.81 -5.66 12.81
C ALA A 63 18.27 -6.96 13.43
N PRO A 64 19.15 -7.81 13.98
CA PRO A 64 18.74 -9.07 14.57
C PRO A 64 17.58 -8.77 15.54
N ALA A 65 16.45 -9.45 15.30
CA ALA A 65 15.28 -9.33 16.16
C ALA A 65 15.78 -9.55 17.59
N LYS A 66 15.61 -8.55 18.46
CA LYS A 66 15.97 -8.71 19.87
C LYS A 66 15.21 -9.94 20.36
N ALA A 67 15.95 -11.00 20.69
CA ALA A 67 15.40 -12.15 21.38
C ALA A 67 14.66 -11.63 22.62
N GLY A 68 13.42 -12.08 22.78
CA GLY A 68 12.44 -11.49 23.69
C GLY A 68 12.97 -11.15 25.07
N ALA A 69 12.49 -10.01 25.58
CA ALA A 69 12.43 -9.73 27.01
C ALA A 69 11.12 -10.30 27.56
#